data_AF-A0A6M0A2Q4-F1
#
_entry.id   AF-A0A6M0A2Q4-F1
#
_cell.length_a   1.000
_cell.length_b   1.000
_cell.length_c   1.000
_cell.angle_alpha   90.00
_cell.angle_beta   90.00
_cell.angle_gamma   90.00
#
_symmetry.space_group_name_H-M   'P 1'
#
loop_
_entity.id
_entity.type
_entity.pdbx_description
1 polymer ?
#
loop_
_entity_poly.entity_id
_entity_poly.type
_entity_poly.pdbx_seq_one_letter_code
_entity_poly.pdbx_strand_id
1 'polypeptide(L)'
;MIQNPTALTPIYEKAWRESQFKQNLLDNPLVTLQQEGMTFPEGINVIAVAETDTHRYMVIPVEGSPEKSAETLLEYVRIQAMEDEEFKQALLANPKTVLIEELGQAIPEKVEITVVEETADTRYLVIPPQPDMQYVIERTWLDPIFKQNLLSEPKSTLAQIGIIADDNQEIKVKEETDYQRYILLEEKMTECKEETNPLCTLKVKASQDTTFKQQLIQNPKQTIEQELGFSLPSWVEVEVLEETPNISYLIIPHLPSEEEVEAEEMMAVTGGGRWWRRRPRPWRPRFPWRVPPQAHYGGVVSPWRSRW
;
A
#
# COMPACT_ATOMS: atom_id res chain seq x y z
N MET A 1 26.47 9.90 13.46
CA MET A 1 25.03 9.93 13.78
C MET A 1 24.32 9.20 12.64
N ILE A 2 23.89 7.97 12.90
CA ILE A 2 23.25 7.11 11.91
C ILE A 2 21.79 7.54 11.79
N GLN A 3 21.36 7.94 10.60
CA GLN A 3 20.01 8.42 10.36
C GLN A 3 19.03 7.24 10.40
N ASN A 4 18.08 7.34 11.33
CA ASN A 4 16.93 6.48 11.52
C ASN A 4 16.09 6.42 10.22
N PRO A 5 15.57 5.26 9.76
CA PRO A 5 14.69 5.16 8.58
C PRO A 5 13.52 6.16 8.57
N THR A 6 13.06 6.62 9.74
CA THR A 6 12.07 7.71 9.88
C THR A 6 12.51 9.04 9.26
N ALA A 7 13.81 9.30 9.10
CA ALA A 7 14.33 10.56 8.56
C ALA A 7 14.02 10.75 7.08
N LEU A 8 13.81 9.68 6.32
CA LEU A 8 13.51 9.75 4.88
C LEU A 8 12.01 9.81 4.60
N THR A 9 11.14 9.45 5.55
CA THR A 9 9.69 9.51 5.36
C THR A 9 9.20 10.89 4.92
N PRO A 10 9.61 12.01 5.56
CA PRO A 10 9.20 13.35 5.11
C PRO A 10 9.67 13.68 3.69
N ILE A 11 10.80 13.11 3.26
CA ILE A 11 11.38 13.31 1.93
C ILE A 11 10.56 12.57 0.88
N TYR A 12 10.18 11.32 1.16
CA TYR A 12 9.29 10.55 0.29
C TYR A 12 7.92 11.20 0.18
N GLU A 13 7.35 11.64 1.31
CA GLU A 13 6.06 12.36 1.33
C GLU A 13 6.12 13.64 0.49
N LYS A 14 7.19 14.43 0.64
CA LYS A 14 7.40 15.63 -0.18
C LYS A 14 7.56 15.29 -1.67
N ALA A 15 8.33 14.24 -1.99
CA ALA A 15 8.49 13.77 -3.37
C ALA A 15 7.20 13.23 -3.99
N TRP A 16 6.27 12.68 -3.21
CA TRP A 16 4.96 12.27 -3.70
C TRP A 16 4.03 13.46 -3.96
N ARG A 17 4.07 14.50 -3.11
CA ARG A 17 3.23 15.69 -3.28
C ARG A 17 3.73 16.66 -4.35
N GLU A 18 5.05 16.84 -4.44
CA GLU A 18 5.68 17.93 -5.20
C GLU A 18 6.50 17.37 -6.36
N SER A 19 5.94 17.42 -7.57
CA SER A 19 6.58 16.89 -8.78
C SER A 19 7.93 17.53 -9.08
N GLN A 20 8.07 18.84 -8.88
CA GLN A 20 9.33 19.55 -9.06
C GLN A 20 10.38 19.13 -8.03
N PHE A 21 9.96 18.91 -6.78
CA PHE A 21 10.87 18.41 -5.74
C PHE A 21 11.35 17.00 -6.09
N LYS A 22 10.45 16.11 -6.52
CA LYS A 22 10.83 14.77 -7.00
C LYS A 22 11.82 14.84 -8.15
N GLN A 23 11.60 15.73 -9.11
CA GLN A 23 12.51 15.90 -10.25
C GLN A 23 13.89 16.38 -9.79
N ASN A 24 13.95 17.39 -8.92
CA ASN A 24 15.20 17.87 -8.35
C ASN A 24 15.92 16.78 -7.56
N LEU A 25 15.17 15.95 -6.82
CA LEU A 25 15.71 14.84 -6.06
C LEU A 25 16.33 13.77 -6.98
N LEU A 26 15.71 13.48 -8.13
CA LEU A 26 16.24 12.55 -9.13
C LEU A 26 17.48 13.11 -9.86
N ASP A 27 17.46 14.39 -10.24
CA ASP A 27 18.53 15.00 -11.04
C ASP A 27 19.74 15.42 -10.19
N ASN A 28 19.49 15.91 -8.97
CA ASN A 28 20.49 16.47 -8.06
C ASN A 28 20.20 16.07 -6.60
N PRO A 29 20.26 14.77 -6.27
CA PRO A 29 19.85 14.25 -4.97
C PRO A 29 20.61 14.87 -3.80
N LEU A 30 21.94 14.90 -3.85
CA LEU A 30 22.75 15.39 -2.74
C LEU A 30 22.41 16.84 -2.38
N VAL A 31 22.34 17.71 -3.38
CA VAL A 31 21.99 19.14 -3.20
C VAL A 31 20.57 19.28 -2.66
N THR A 32 19.62 18.52 -3.21
CA THR A 32 18.22 18.56 -2.78
C THR A 32 18.08 18.10 -1.33
N LEU A 33 18.74 17.02 -0.93
CA LEU A 33 18.71 16.49 0.43
C LEU A 33 19.37 17.46 1.44
N GLN A 34 20.47 18.11 1.04
CA GLN A 34 21.13 19.13 1.87
C GLN A 34 20.25 20.36 2.10
N GLN A 35 19.45 20.77 1.11
CA GLN A 35 18.46 21.84 1.27
C GLN A 35 17.35 21.48 2.26
N GLU A 36 17.00 20.20 2.37
CA GLU A 36 16.09 19.67 3.40
C GLU A 36 16.79 19.46 4.76
N GLY A 37 18.04 19.91 4.91
CA GLY A 37 18.78 19.88 6.18
C GLY A 37 19.52 18.59 6.47
N MET A 38 19.62 17.65 5.52
CA MET A 38 20.44 16.45 5.70
C MET A 38 21.92 16.74 5.50
N THR A 39 22.75 16.14 6.35
CA THR A 39 24.20 16.26 6.29
C THR A 39 24.83 14.96 5.79
N PHE A 40 25.83 15.09 4.93
CA PHE A 40 26.55 13.98 4.33
C PHE A 40 28.06 14.20 4.53
N PRO A 41 28.86 13.12 4.72
CA PRO A 41 30.31 13.19 4.66
C PRO A 41 30.83 13.78 3.34
N GLU A 42 32.01 14.40 3.37
CA GLU A 42 32.67 14.87 2.16
C GLU A 42 32.97 13.71 1.19
N GLY A 43 32.82 13.97 -0.11
CA GLY A 43 33.09 12.98 -1.16
C GLY A 43 31.98 11.97 -1.40
N ILE A 44 30.86 12.02 -0.65
CA ILE A 44 29.72 11.15 -0.90
C ILE A 44 28.92 11.61 -2.14
N ASN A 45 28.74 10.70 -3.07
CA ASN A 45 27.78 10.76 -4.15
C ASN A 45 26.46 10.09 -3.73
N VAL A 46 25.33 10.70 -4.10
CA VAL A 46 24.01 10.10 -3.91
C VAL A 46 23.38 9.92 -5.28
N ILE A 47 22.78 8.76 -5.52
CA ILE A 47 21.99 8.48 -6.73
C ILE A 47 20.56 8.25 -6.27
N ALA A 48 19.63 9.05 -6.78
CA ALA A 48 18.21 8.83 -6.54
C ALA A 48 17.57 8.11 -7.72
N VAL A 49 16.81 7.06 -7.41
CA VAL A 49 16.05 6.29 -8.37
C VAL A 49 14.60 6.22 -7.91
N ALA A 50 13.64 6.21 -8.82
CA ALA A 50 12.23 6.09 -8.48
C ALA A 50 11.68 4.73 -8.89
N GLU A 51 10.93 4.11 -7.99
CA GLU A 51 10.16 2.92 -8.26
C GLU A 51 8.82 3.24 -8.92
N THR A 52 8.28 2.23 -9.61
CA THR A 52 6.92 2.23 -10.16
C THR A 52 6.16 1.00 -9.66
N ASP A 53 4.92 0.82 -10.12
CA ASP A 53 4.12 -0.38 -9.86
C ASP A 53 4.69 -1.65 -10.52
N THR A 54 5.66 -1.47 -11.42
CA THR A 54 6.22 -2.48 -12.31
C THR A 54 7.74 -2.49 -12.33
N HIS A 55 8.41 -1.52 -11.70
CA HIS A 55 9.86 -1.46 -11.64
C HIS A 55 10.31 -1.21 -10.20
N ARG A 56 11.07 -2.16 -9.65
CA ARG A 56 11.54 -2.19 -8.26
C ARG A 56 13.06 -2.12 -8.20
N TYR A 57 13.60 -1.52 -7.14
CA TYR A 57 15.04 -1.46 -6.90
C TYR A 57 15.41 -2.23 -5.64
N MET A 58 16.47 -3.05 -5.74
CA MET A 58 17.13 -3.64 -4.59
C MET A 58 18.54 -3.05 -4.46
N VAL A 59 18.84 -2.51 -3.29
CA VAL A 59 20.16 -1.94 -3.00
C VAL A 59 20.96 -2.94 -2.16
N ILE A 60 22.14 -3.31 -2.66
CA ILE A 60 23.17 -4.04 -1.91
C ILE A 60 24.07 -2.99 -1.25
N PRO A 61 24.05 -2.84 0.08
CA PRO A 61 24.92 -1.92 0.77
C PRO A 61 26.34 -2.45 0.86
N VAL A 62 27.29 -1.56 1.12
CA VAL A 62 28.64 -1.96 1.54
C VAL A 62 28.68 -2.30 3.03
N GLU A 63 29.61 -3.16 3.42
CA GLU A 63 29.85 -3.52 4.83
C GLU A 63 30.04 -2.26 5.70
N GLY A 64 29.37 -2.22 6.86
CA GLY A 64 29.39 -1.08 7.77
C GLY A 64 28.47 0.09 7.40
N SER A 65 27.63 -0.05 6.37
CA SER A 65 26.55 0.91 6.07
C SER A 65 25.47 0.89 7.16
N PRO A 66 24.82 2.03 7.45
CA PRO A 66 23.71 2.04 8.38
C PRO A 66 22.56 1.18 7.86
N GLU A 67 22.27 0.08 8.58
CA GLU A 67 21.16 -0.82 8.26
C GLU A 67 19.81 -0.07 8.27
N LYS A 68 18.97 -0.35 7.26
CA LYS A 68 17.58 0.09 7.21
C LYS A 68 16.68 -1.13 7.43
N SER A 69 15.80 -1.07 8.43
CA SER A 69 14.72 -2.07 8.63
C SER A 69 13.69 -2.00 7.49
N ALA A 70 13.08 -3.04 6.92
CA ALA A 70 13.05 -4.48 7.18
C ALA A 70 12.60 -5.27 5.92
N GLU A 71 13.03 -6.54 5.81
CA GLU A 71 12.30 -7.74 5.33
C GLU A 71 13.29 -8.91 5.47
N THR A 72 13.06 -9.89 6.34
CA THR A 72 14.09 -10.90 6.70
C THR A 72 14.62 -11.68 5.50
N LEU A 73 13.79 -11.87 4.48
CA LEU A 73 14.14 -12.60 3.26
C LEU A 73 14.95 -11.75 2.26
N LEU A 74 14.57 -10.49 2.05
CA LEU A 74 15.39 -9.56 1.26
C LEU A 74 16.69 -9.21 1.97
N GLU A 75 16.67 -9.19 3.31
CA GLU A 75 17.87 -9.05 4.13
C GLU A 75 18.80 -10.25 3.93
N TYR A 76 18.26 -11.47 3.96
CA TYR A 76 19.04 -12.67 3.67
C TYR A 76 19.72 -12.59 2.30
N VAL A 77 18.97 -12.27 1.23
CA VAL A 77 19.54 -12.16 -0.12
C VAL A 77 20.62 -11.09 -0.19
N ARG A 78 20.43 -9.96 0.51
CA ARG A 78 21.40 -8.88 0.57
C ARG A 78 22.68 -9.31 1.29
N ILE A 79 22.56 -9.97 2.44
CA ILE A 79 23.69 -10.51 3.20
C ILE A 79 24.45 -11.53 2.35
N GLN A 80 23.74 -12.45 1.69
CA GLN A 80 24.36 -13.42 0.79
C GLN A 80 25.10 -12.73 -0.36
N ALA A 81 24.52 -11.69 -0.97
CA ALA A 81 25.21 -10.92 -2.00
C ALA A 81 26.42 -10.13 -1.50
N MET A 82 26.51 -9.83 -0.20
CA MET A 82 27.70 -9.20 0.38
C MET A 82 28.82 -10.22 0.65
N GLU A 83 28.46 -11.46 1.00
CA GLU A 83 29.40 -12.52 1.39
C GLU A 83 29.88 -13.36 0.19
N ASP A 84 29.03 -13.58 -0.80
CA ASP A 84 29.29 -14.43 -1.97
C ASP A 84 29.31 -13.60 -3.26
N GLU A 85 30.52 -13.45 -3.82
CA GLU A 85 30.75 -12.69 -5.05
C GLU A 85 30.11 -13.37 -6.28
N GLU A 86 30.06 -14.71 -6.35
CA GLU A 86 29.43 -15.41 -7.47
C GLU A 86 27.91 -15.21 -7.44
N PHE A 87 27.33 -15.32 -6.24
CA PHE A 87 25.93 -15.00 -6.01
C PHE A 87 25.60 -13.55 -6.35
N LYS A 88 26.44 -12.59 -5.92
CA LYS A 88 26.27 -11.17 -6.25
C LYS A 88 26.26 -10.92 -7.75
N GLN A 89 27.23 -11.48 -8.48
CA GLN A 89 27.30 -11.33 -9.93
C GLN A 89 26.08 -11.95 -10.63
N ALA A 90 25.59 -13.10 -10.15
CA ALA A 90 24.36 -13.71 -10.64
C ALA A 90 23.13 -12.82 -10.37
N LEU A 91 23.03 -12.26 -9.17
CA LEU A 91 21.94 -11.38 -8.74
C LEU A 91 21.92 -10.06 -9.54
N LEU A 92 23.09 -9.47 -9.81
CA LEU A 92 23.21 -8.27 -10.65
C LEU A 92 22.84 -8.56 -12.12
N ALA A 93 23.16 -9.75 -12.63
CA ALA A 93 22.90 -10.12 -14.02
C ALA A 93 21.45 -10.54 -14.28
N ASN A 94 20.85 -11.34 -13.38
CA ASN A 94 19.51 -11.92 -13.55
C ASN A 94 18.71 -11.87 -12.25
N PRO A 95 18.41 -10.66 -11.74
CA PRO A 95 17.87 -10.48 -10.39
C PRO A 95 16.56 -11.23 -10.15
N LYS A 96 15.66 -11.19 -11.13
CA LYS A 96 14.36 -11.84 -11.04
C LYS A 96 14.47 -13.36 -10.90
N THR A 97 15.38 -13.98 -11.67
CA THR A 97 15.59 -15.43 -11.63
C THR A 97 16.15 -15.84 -10.28
N VAL A 98 17.22 -15.17 -9.83
CA VAL A 98 17.88 -15.46 -8.55
C VAL A 98 16.90 -15.28 -7.39
N LEU A 99 16.12 -14.19 -7.36
CA LEU A 99 15.15 -13.97 -6.29
C LEU A 99 14.03 -15.02 -6.25
N ILE A 100 13.57 -15.52 -7.41
CA ILE A 100 12.56 -16.59 -7.45
C ILE A 100 13.15 -17.90 -6.92
N GLU A 101 14.39 -18.23 -7.30
CA GLU A 101 15.09 -19.44 -6.86
C GLU A 101 15.36 -19.44 -5.36
N GLU A 102 15.85 -18.31 -4.83
CA GLU A 102 16.22 -18.17 -3.41
C GLU A 102 15.02 -18.01 -2.49
N LEU A 103 14.03 -17.20 -2.88
CA LEU A 103 12.88 -16.89 -2.02
C LEU A 103 11.72 -17.87 -2.20
N GLY A 104 11.75 -18.70 -3.25
CA GLY A 104 10.65 -19.60 -3.60
C GLY A 104 9.33 -18.87 -3.92
N GLN A 105 9.37 -17.55 -4.13
CA GLN A 105 8.20 -16.71 -4.34
C GLN A 105 8.11 -16.26 -5.79
N ALA A 106 6.95 -16.48 -6.41
CA ALA A 106 6.70 -16.05 -7.77
C ALA A 106 6.65 -14.51 -7.83
N ILE A 107 7.49 -13.93 -8.68
CA ILE A 107 7.48 -12.49 -9.00
C ILE A 107 6.65 -12.29 -10.27
N PRO A 108 5.61 -11.44 -10.28
CA PRO A 108 4.76 -11.24 -11.45
C PRO A 108 5.57 -10.89 -12.70
N GLU A 109 5.19 -11.42 -13.88
CA GLU A 109 5.93 -11.23 -15.13
C GLU A 109 6.20 -9.76 -15.46
N LYS A 110 5.19 -8.91 -15.23
CA LYS A 110 5.25 -7.45 -15.47
C LYS A 110 6.17 -6.67 -14.53
N VAL A 111 6.69 -7.30 -13.48
CA VAL A 111 7.59 -6.65 -12.52
C VAL A 111 9.03 -6.87 -12.95
N GLU A 112 9.71 -5.76 -13.21
CA GLU A 112 11.15 -5.64 -13.41
C GLU A 112 11.84 -5.31 -12.09
N ILE A 113 13.02 -5.87 -11.90
CA ILE A 113 13.84 -5.66 -10.71
C ILE A 113 15.23 -5.22 -11.17
N THR A 114 15.70 -4.10 -10.65
CA THR A 114 17.06 -3.61 -10.84
C THR A 114 17.81 -3.73 -9.53
N VAL A 115 18.92 -4.47 -9.54
CA VAL A 115 19.82 -4.55 -8.38
C VAL A 115 20.97 -3.59 -8.59
N VAL A 116 21.25 -2.78 -7.58
CA VAL A 116 22.36 -1.82 -7.58
C VAL A 116 23.22 -2.01 -6.34
N GLU A 117 24.53 -1.86 -6.49
CA GLU A 117 25.50 -1.96 -5.41
C GLU A 117 25.96 -0.56 -4.98
N GLU A 118 25.95 -0.28 -3.68
CA GLU A 118 26.58 0.90 -3.11
C GLU A 118 28.10 0.77 -3.11
N THR A 119 28.80 1.89 -3.02
CA THR A 119 30.26 1.91 -2.84
C THR A 119 30.60 2.69 -1.59
N ALA A 120 31.90 2.77 -1.25
CA ALA A 120 32.36 3.59 -0.12
C ALA A 120 31.91 5.06 -0.26
N ASP A 121 31.84 5.56 -1.50
CA ASP A 121 31.49 6.92 -1.86
C ASP A 121 30.09 7.07 -2.47
N THR A 122 29.42 6.02 -2.96
CA THR A 122 28.10 6.12 -3.62
C THR A 122 26.99 5.51 -2.78
N ARG A 123 25.89 6.26 -2.60
CA ARG A 123 24.68 5.84 -1.89
C ARG A 123 23.45 5.91 -2.78
N TYR A 124 22.53 4.96 -2.62
CA TYR A 124 21.27 4.96 -3.36
C TYR A 124 20.11 5.42 -2.48
N LEU A 125 19.34 6.39 -3.00
CA LEU A 125 18.05 6.78 -2.47
C LEU A 125 16.96 6.25 -3.39
N VAL A 126 16.29 5.18 -2.96
CA VAL A 126 15.16 4.62 -3.69
C VAL A 126 13.88 5.35 -3.25
N ILE A 127 13.27 6.08 -4.17
CA ILE A 127 11.99 6.75 -3.97
C ILE A 127 10.87 5.74 -4.25
N PRO A 128 10.10 5.31 -3.24
CA PRO A 128 9.00 4.37 -3.42
C PRO A 128 7.90 4.91 -4.37
N PRO A 129 7.09 4.03 -4.97
CA PRO A 129 5.94 4.46 -5.73
C PRO A 129 5.00 5.26 -4.83
N GLN A 130 4.19 6.13 -5.45
CA GLN A 130 3.18 6.88 -4.71
C GLN A 130 2.24 5.90 -4.00
N PRO A 131 1.93 6.12 -2.71
CA PRO A 131 1.18 5.17 -1.92
C PRO A 131 -0.24 5.02 -2.47
N ASP A 132 -0.71 3.78 -2.44
CA ASP A 132 -2.11 3.46 -2.65
C ASP A 132 -2.83 3.29 -1.30
N MET A 133 -4.10 2.87 -1.37
CA MET A 133 -4.90 2.68 -0.17
C MET A 133 -4.42 1.50 0.68
N GLN A 134 -3.75 0.51 0.09
CA GLN A 134 -3.16 -0.59 0.84
C GLN A 134 -2.06 -0.07 1.76
N TYR A 135 -1.19 0.81 1.26
CA TYR A 135 -0.19 1.48 2.08
C TYR A 135 -0.83 2.27 3.23
N VAL A 136 -1.95 2.97 2.99
CA VAL A 136 -2.66 3.71 4.05
C VAL A 136 -3.09 2.77 5.17
N ILE A 137 -3.68 1.62 4.84
CA ILE A 137 -4.12 0.63 5.82
C ILE A 137 -2.92 0.07 6.61
N GLU A 138 -1.86 -0.33 5.92
CA GLU A 138 -0.66 -0.88 6.57
C GLU A 138 0.02 0.14 7.49
N ARG A 139 0.16 1.39 7.03
CA ARG A 139 0.71 2.47 7.84
C ARG A 139 -0.17 2.77 9.05
N THR A 140 -1.49 2.69 8.89
CA THR A 140 -2.44 2.85 10.01
C THR A 140 -2.21 1.83 11.12
N TRP A 141 -1.83 0.59 10.78
CA TRP A 141 -1.53 -0.42 11.80
C TRP A 141 -0.16 -0.22 12.46
N LEU A 142 0.83 0.25 11.70
CA LEU A 142 2.21 0.37 12.17
C LEU A 142 2.52 1.72 12.85
N ASP A 143 1.76 2.77 12.57
CA ASP A 143 1.99 4.13 13.05
C ASP A 143 0.74 4.66 13.80
N PRO A 144 0.72 4.56 15.15
CA PRO A 144 -0.40 5.04 15.96
C PRO A 144 -0.68 6.53 15.81
N ILE A 145 0.34 7.34 15.51
CA ILE A 145 0.18 8.79 15.30
C ILE A 145 -0.53 9.03 13.96
N PHE A 146 -0.09 8.33 12.91
CA PHE A 146 -0.76 8.37 11.61
C PHE A 146 -2.22 7.90 11.73
N LYS A 147 -2.47 6.80 12.45
CA LYS A 147 -3.84 6.31 12.71
C LYS A 147 -4.70 7.37 13.39
N GLN A 148 -4.19 7.99 14.46
CA GLN A 148 -4.93 9.02 15.19
C GLN A 148 -5.26 10.22 14.29
N ASN A 149 -4.29 10.68 13.49
CA ASN A 149 -4.48 11.78 12.55
C ASN A 149 -5.46 11.41 11.43
N LEU A 150 -5.41 10.16 10.94
CA LEU A 150 -6.31 9.68 9.91
C LEU A 150 -7.76 9.63 10.41
N LEU A 151 -7.97 9.20 11.66
CA LEU A 151 -9.29 9.16 12.29
C LEU A 151 -9.86 10.56 12.56
N SER A 152 -9.02 11.54 12.91
CA SER A 152 -9.48 12.91 13.24
C SER A 152 -9.57 13.83 12.03
N GLU A 153 -8.58 13.80 11.14
CA GLU A 153 -8.37 14.75 10.05
C GLU A 153 -8.01 14.04 8.73
N PRO A 154 -8.90 13.17 8.21
CA PRO A 154 -8.56 12.22 7.16
C PRO A 154 -8.07 12.88 5.87
N LYS A 155 -8.72 13.95 5.42
CA LYS A 155 -8.31 14.67 4.19
C LYS A 155 -6.88 15.19 4.31
N SER A 156 -6.56 15.85 5.43
CA SER A 156 -5.24 16.44 5.62
C SER A 156 -4.16 15.36 5.75
N THR A 157 -4.48 14.27 6.44
CA THR A 157 -3.56 13.13 6.63
C THR A 157 -3.27 12.42 5.32
N LEU A 158 -4.28 12.17 4.49
CA LEU A 158 -4.10 11.59 3.15
C LEU A 158 -3.34 12.55 2.21
N ALA A 159 -3.61 13.85 2.29
CA ALA A 159 -2.90 14.85 1.48
C ALA A 159 -1.40 14.91 1.80
N GLN A 160 -0.97 14.64 3.05
CA GLN A 160 0.45 14.59 3.42
C GLN A 160 1.25 13.56 2.61
N ILE A 161 0.61 12.44 2.29
CA ILE A 161 1.20 11.35 1.51
C ILE A 161 0.83 11.41 0.02
N GLY A 162 0.25 12.53 -0.44
CA GLY A 162 -0.07 12.78 -1.84
C GLY A 162 -1.38 12.16 -2.34
N ILE A 163 -2.26 11.69 -1.46
CA ILE A 163 -3.60 11.22 -1.82
C ILE A 163 -4.59 12.38 -1.62
N ILE A 164 -5.07 12.96 -2.72
CA ILE A 164 -5.86 14.19 -2.67
C ILE A 164 -7.35 13.89 -2.84
N ALA A 165 -8.11 14.38 -1.88
CA ALA A 165 -9.55 14.36 -1.86
C ALA A 165 -10.16 15.55 -2.63
N ASP A 166 -11.29 15.37 -3.30
CA ASP A 166 -12.06 16.49 -3.83
C ASP A 166 -12.51 17.43 -2.70
N ASP A 167 -12.53 18.74 -2.96
CA ASP A 167 -12.80 19.77 -1.94
C ASP A 167 -14.16 19.57 -1.25
N ASN A 168 -15.20 19.21 -2.02
CA ASN A 168 -16.57 19.03 -1.54
C ASN A 168 -16.84 17.65 -0.91
N GLN A 169 -15.88 16.73 -0.97
CA GLN A 169 -16.11 15.33 -0.62
C GLN A 169 -15.62 15.02 0.80
N GLU A 170 -16.49 14.86 1.78
CA GLU A 170 -16.15 14.42 3.15
C GLU A 170 -15.59 12.98 3.15
N ILE A 171 -14.54 12.75 3.95
CA ILE A 171 -13.98 11.41 4.19
C ILE A 171 -14.30 11.00 5.62
N LYS A 172 -14.95 9.85 5.79
CA LYS A 172 -15.22 9.26 7.10
C LYS A 172 -14.42 7.98 7.27
N VAL A 173 -13.61 7.93 8.33
CA VAL A 173 -12.79 6.75 8.62
C VAL A 173 -13.48 5.91 9.68
N LYS A 174 -13.60 4.60 9.44
CA LYS A 174 -14.28 3.64 10.30
C LYS A 174 -13.34 2.49 10.59
N GLU A 175 -13.10 2.19 11.86
CA GLU A 175 -12.24 1.09 12.26
C GLU A 175 -13.08 -0.13 12.65
N GLU A 176 -12.76 -1.27 12.05
CA GLU A 176 -13.29 -2.57 12.45
C GLU A 176 -12.55 -3.09 13.69
N THR A 177 -13.28 -3.78 14.54
CA THR A 177 -12.76 -4.42 15.76
C THR A 177 -13.14 -5.89 15.74
N ASP A 178 -12.99 -6.65 16.83
CA ASP A 178 -13.59 -7.99 16.88
C ASP A 178 -15.11 -7.97 16.84
N TYR A 179 -15.73 -6.93 17.37
CA TYR A 179 -17.18 -6.85 17.54
C TYR A 179 -17.83 -6.03 16.42
N GLN A 180 -17.16 -4.99 15.93
CA GLN A 180 -17.72 -4.07 14.94
C GLN A 180 -17.28 -4.45 13.52
N ARG A 181 -18.25 -4.56 12.60
CA ARG A 181 -18.02 -4.72 11.15
C ARG A 181 -18.78 -3.66 10.36
N TYR A 182 -18.27 -3.35 9.18
CA TYR A 182 -18.97 -2.44 8.26
C TYR A 182 -19.26 -3.09 6.92
N ILE A 183 -20.44 -2.78 6.36
CA ILE A 183 -20.76 -3.08 4.97
C ILE A 183 -20.84 -1.76 4.22
N LEU A 184 -19.96 -1.57 3.25
CA LEU A 184 -19.95 -0.36 2.42
C LEU A 184 -20.81 -0.55 1.16
N LEU A 185 -21.85 0.27 1.04
CA LEU A 185 -22.65 0.45 -0.17
C LEU A 185 -22.05 1.61 -0.97
N GLU A 186 -21.26 1.27 -1.98
CA GLU A 186 -20.57 2.22 -2.86
C GLU A 186 -21.56 2.89 -3.81
N GLU A 187 -21.31 4.16 -4.16
CA GLU A 187 -22.12 4.90 -5.16
C GLU A 187 -22.06 4.21 -6.54
N LYS A 188 -20.87 3.72 -6.90
CA LYS A 188 -20.62 3.01 -8.15
C LYS A 188 -20.11 1.62 -7.83
N MET A 189 -20.98 0.65 -8.01
CA MET A 189 -20.64 -0.76 -7.84
C MET A 189 -19.57 -1.14 -8.87
N THR A 190 -18.32 -1.26 -8.41
CA THR A 190 -17.20 -1.65 -9.25
C THR A 190 -17.12 -3.17 -9.18
N GLU A 191 -17.51 -3.85 -10.27
CA GLU A 191 -17.58 -5.32 -10.44
C GLU A 191 -17.24 -6.15 -9.19
N CYS A 192 -18.27 -6.63 -8.49
CA CYS A 192 -18.12 -7.66 -7.47
C CYS A 192 -17.71 -8.99 -8.14
N LYS A 193 -16.41 -9.19 -8.38
CA LYS A 193 -15.88 -10.45 -8.91
C LYS A 193 -15.81 -11.47 -7.78
N GLU A 194 -16.89 -12.23 -7.63
CA GLU A 194 -16.95 -13.65 -7.24
C GLU A 194 -18.39 -13.97 -6.87
N GLU A 195 -19.06 -14.78 -7.69
CA GLU A 195 -20.44 -15.27 -7.51
C GLU A 195 -20.65 -16.06 -6.20
N THR A 196 -19.58 -16.24 -5.40
CA THR A 196 -19.58 -16.97 -4.12
C THR A 196 -19.41 -16.08 -2.90
N ASN A 197 -19.28 -14.75 -3.03
CA ASN A 197 -19.19 -13.87 -1.87
C ASN A 197 -20.58 -13.42 -1.40
N PRO A 198 -21.11 -13.92 -0.26
CA PRO A 198 -22.42 -13.53 0.25
C PRO A 198 -22.59 -12.02 0.50
N LEU A 199 -21.52 -11.27 0.79
CA LEU A 199 -21.59 -9.80 0.88
C LEU A 199 -21.87 -9.16 -0.48
N CYS A 200 -21.38 -9.75 -1.57
CA CYS A 200 -21.68 -9.27 -2.92
C CYS A 200 -23.16 -9.44 -3.24
N THR A 201 -23.78 -10.55 -2.83
CA THR A 201 -25.24 -10.75 -2.97
C THR A 201 -26.01 -9.63 -2.29
N LEU A 202 -25.65 -9.28 -1.05
CA LEU A 202 -26.29 -8.19 -0.30
C LEU A 202 -26.09 -6.83 -1.00
N LYS A 203 -24.86 -6.51 -1.43
CA LYS A 203 -24.54 -5.25 -2.12
C LYS A 203 -25.30 -5.12 -3.45
N VAL A 204 -25.33 -6.18 -4.25
CA VAL A 204 -26.06 -6.21 -5.52
C VAL A 204 -27.55 -6.04 -5.29
N LYS A 205 -28.13 -6.76 -4.33
CA LYS A 205 -29.56 -6.62 -4.01
C LYS A 205 -29.89 -5.22 -3.50
N ALA A 206 -29.08 -4.65 -2.62
CA ALA A 206 -29.24 -3.27 -2.15
C ALA A 206 -29.11 -2.22 -3.26
N SER A 207 -28.34 -2.49 -4.32
CA SER A 207 -28.25 -1.61 -5.49
C SER A 207 -29.50 -1.65 -6.38
N GLN A 208 -30.25 -2.76 -6.36
CA GLN A 208 -31.43 -2.98 -7.22
C GLN A 208 -32.76 -2.73 -6.50
N ASP A 209 -32.80 -2.94 -5.19
CA ASP A 209 -33.98 -2.82 -4.35
C ASP A 209 -33.76 -1.82 -3.21
N THR A 210 -34.34 -0.63 -3.38
CA THR A 210 -34.28 0.45 -2.39
C THR A 210 -34.94 0.07 -1.05
N THR A 211 -35.97 -0.77 -1.06
CA THR A 211 -36.65 -1.21 0.17
C THR A 211 -35.72 -2.12 0.96
N PHE A 212 -35.11 -3.09 0.26
CA PHE A 212 -34.09 -3.96 0.85
C PHE A 212 -32.90 -3.15 1.37
N LYS A 213 -32.42 -2.16 0.60
CA LYS A 213 -31.33 -1.27 1.04
C LYS A 213 -31.67 -0.56 2.35
N GLN A 214 -32.86 0.02 2.46
CA GLN A 214 -33.28 0.70 3.69
C GLN A 214 -33.42 -0.27 4.87
N GLN A 215 -33.92 -1.48 4.64
CA GLN A 215 -33.96 -2.52 5.67
C GLN A 215 -32.56 -2.93 6.12
N LEU A 216 -31.64 -3.14 5.17
CA LEU A 216 -30.25 -3.49 5.43
C LEU A 216 -29.55 -2.39 6.25
N ILE A 217 -29.81 -1.11 5.94
CA ILE A 217 -29.27 0.02 6.72
C ILE A 217 -29.86 0.08 8.13
N GLN A 218 -31.16 -0.14 8.29
CA GLN A 218 -31.84 0.03 9.58
C GLN A 218 -31.68 -1.16 10.53
N ASN A 219 -31.71 -2.39 10.00
CA ASN A 219 -31.66 -3.65 10.77
C ASN A 219 -30.70 -4.66 10.14
N PRO A 220 -29.40 -4.32 10.00
CA PRO A 220 -28.45 -5.08 9.18
C PRO A 220 -28.38 -6.55 9.55
N LYS A 221 -28.21 -6.86 10.83
CA LYS A 221 -28.09 -8.25 11.30
C LYS A 221 -29.29 -9.10 10.89
N GLN A 222 -30.50 -8.64 11.20
CA GLN A 222 -31.72 -9.36 10.87
C GLN A 222 -31.88 -9.54 9.36
N THR A 223 -31.62 -8.49 8.58
CA THR A 223 -31.72 -8.54 7.11
C THR A 223 -30.70 -9.51 6.51
N ILE A 224 -29.46 -9.52 7.01
CA ILE A 224 -28.40 -10.44 6.57
C ILE A 224 -28.79 -11.89 6.86
N GLU A 225 -29.23 -12.19 8.08
CA GLU A 225 -29.60 -13.54 8.50
C GLU A 225 -30.79 -14.08 7.70
N GLN A 226 -31.78 -13.23 7.42
CA GLN A 226 -32.94 -13.57 6.58
C GLN A 226 -32.55 -13.83 5.13
N GLU A 227 -31.67 -13.01 4.56
CA GLU A 227 -31.29 -13.11 3.15
C GLU A 227 -30.38 -14.32 2.87
N LEU A 228 -29.44 -14.58 3.78
CA LEU A 228 -28.37 -15.55 3.56
C LEU A 228 -28.59 -16.87 4.31
N GLY A 229 -29.59 -16.97 5.19
CA GLY A 229 -30.02 -18.22 5.81
C GLY A 229 -29.09 -18.78 6.90
N PHE A 230 -28.28 -17.94 7.54
CA PHE A 230 -27.41 -18.31 8.66
C PHE A 230 -27.46 -17.24 9.75
N SER A 231 -27.15 -17.59 11.00
CA SER A 231 -27.14 -16.66 12.13
C SER A 231 -25.76 -16.03 12.33
N LEU A 232 -25.71 -14.72 12.52
CA LEU A 232 -24.51 -14.01 12.95
C LEU A 232 -24.34 -14.14 14.48
N PRO A 233 -23.11 -14.27 14.99
CA PRO A 233 -22.88 -14.33 16.43
C PRO A 233 -23.48 -13.12 17.16
N SER A 234 -24.02 -13.31 18.36
CA SER A 234 -24.71 -12.25 19.12
C SER A 234 -23.82 -11.01 19.38
N TRP A 235 -22.53 -11.22 19.57
CA TRP A 235 -21.52 -10.20 19.85
C TRP A 235 -21.02 -9.43 18.61
N VAL A 236 -21.39 -9.84 17.39
CA VAL A 236 -21.07 -9.08 16.18
C VAL A 236 -22.13 -7.99 15.99
N GLU A 237 -21.64 -6.75 15.92
CA GLU A 237 -22.34 -5.55 15.49
C GLU A 237 -21.96 -5.25 14.03
N VAL A 238 -22.97 -4.92 13.23
CA VAL A 238 -22.80 -4.59 11.81
C VAL A 238 -23.42 -3.22 11.57
N GLU A 239 -22.65 -2.30 10.99
CA GLU A 239 -23.14 -1.01 10.51
C GLU A 239 -23.04 -0.98 8.98
N VAL A 240 -24.12 -0.59 8.31
CA VAL A 240 -24.13 -0.45 6.84
C VAL A 240 -23.97 1.02 6.51
N LEU A 241 -22.93 1.32 5.73
CA LEU A 241 -22.52 2.67 5.35
C LEU A 241 -22.91 2.89 3.88
N GLU A 242 -23.51 4.03 3.58
CA GLU A 242 -23.85 4.42 2.22
C GLU A 242 -22.97 5.59 1.76
N GLU A 243 -22.22 5.39 0.68
CA GLU A 243 -21.49 6.47 0.03
C GLU A 243 -22.42 7.38 -0.76
N THR A 244 -22.06 8.65 -0.83
CA THR A 244 -22.73 9.66 -1.63
C THR A 244 -21.69 10.46 -2.39
N PRO A 245 -22.08 11.27 -3.40
CA PRO A 245 -21.14 12.14 -4.12
C PRO A 245 -20.36 13.12 -3.23
N ASN A 246 -20.77 13.30 -1.97
CA ASN A 246 -20.10 14.17 -1.01
C ASN A 246 -19.61 13.41 0.25
N ILE A 247 -19.89 12.12 0.42
CA ILE A 247 -19.39 11.32 1.56
C ILE A 247 -18.79 10.02 1.05
N SER A 248 -17.51 9.80 1.36
CA SER A 248 -16.78 8.57 1.09
C SER A 248 -16.31 7.96 2.40
N TYR A 249 -16.21 6.63 2.45
CA TYR A 249 -15.74 5.94 3.65
C TYR A 249 -14.42 5.22 3.42
N LEU A 250 -13.53 5.32 4.41
CA LEU A 250 -12.33 4.50 4.51
C LEU A 250 -12.50 3.54 5.70
N ILE A 251 -12.59 2.25 5.41
CA ILE A 251 -12.68 1.22 6.45
C ILE A 251 -11.29 0.69 6.75
N ILE A 252 -10.85 0.82 8.00
CA ILE A 252 -9.63 0.21 8.53
C ILE A 252 -10.00 -1.19 9.02
N PRO A 253 -9.48 -2.27 8.41
CA PRO A 253 -9.74 -3.61 8.88
C PRO A 253 -9.06 -3.87 10.22
N HIS A 254 -9.68 -4.73 11.02
CA HIS A 254 -9.07 -5.26 12.25
C HIS A 254 -7.80 -6.04 11.91
N LEU A 255 -6.70 -5.74 12.60
CA LEU A 255 -5.49 -6.56 12.55
C LEU A 255 -5.53 -7.53 13.72
N PRO A 256 -5.79 -8.83 13.49
CA PRO A 256 -5.86 -9.79 14.58
C PRO A 256 -4.51 -9.94 15.26
N SER A 257 -4.53 -10.17 16.57
CA SER A 257 -3.31 -10.47 17.34
C SER A 257 -2.78 -11.86 17.01
N GLU A 258 -1.50 -12.14 17.32
CA GLU A 258 -0.93 -13.48 17.15
C GLU A 258 -1.71 -14.54 17.93
N GLU A 259 -2.13 -14.24 19.16
CA GLU A 259 -2.96 -15.11 20.00
C GLU A 259 -4.32 -15.42 19.34
N GLU A 260 -4.91 -14.44 18.65
CA GLU A 260 -6.16 -14.64 17.91
C GLU A 260 -5.96 -15.55 16.69
N VAL A 261 -4.84 -15.41 15.99
CA VAL A 261 -4.50 -16.29 14.86
C VAL A 261 -4.31 -17.73 15.33
N GLU A 262 -3.61 -17.95 16.44
CA GLU A 262 -3.43 -19.28 17.03
C GLU A 262 -4.75 -19.91 17.48
N ALA A 263 -5.59 -19.14 18.19
CA ALA A 263 -6.92 -19.59 18.58
C ALA A 263 -7.79 -19.91 17.35
N GLU A 264 -7.65 -19.14 16.27
CA GLU A 264 -8.34 -19.38 15.01
C GLU A 264 -7.88 -20.65 14.31
N GLU A 265 -6.58 -20.94 14.24
CA GLU A 265 -6.05 -22.17 13.63
C GLU A 265 -6.57 -23.41 14.35
N MET A 266 -6.60 -23.38 15.69
CA MET A 266 -7.19 -24.46 16.49
C MET A 266 -8.69 -24.63 16.23
N MET A 267 -9.44 -23.54 16.05
CA MET A 267 -10.88 -23.58 15.72
C MET A 267 -11.16 -23.88 14.23
N ALA A 268 -10.17 -23.86 13.33
CA ALA A 268 -10.38 -24.10 11.90
C ALA A 268 -10.57 -25.59 11.63
N VAL A 269 -9.98 -26.42 12.49
CA VAL A 269 -10.07 -27.88 12.48
C VAL A 269 -11.50 -28.38 12.78
N THR A 270 -12.39 -27.54 13.34
CA THR A 270 -13.75 -27.94 13.78
C THR A 270 -14.91 -27.49 12.87
N GLY A 271 -14.67 -26.96 11.67
CA GLY A 271 -15.64 -27.02 10.56
C GLY A 271 -16.86 -26.08 10.58
N GLY A 272 -16.78 -24.90 11.21
CA GLY A 272 -17.82 -23.85 11.08
C GLY A 272 -17.52 -22.84 9.98
N GLY A 273 -18.46 -22.59 9.06
CA GLY A 273 -18.27 -21.78 7.84
C GLY A 273 -17.66 -20.39 8.06
N ARG A 274 -16.39 -20.22 7.72
CA ARG A 274 -15.62 -18.98 7.91
C ARG A 274 -15.75 -18.05 6.70
N TRP A 275 -16.81 -17.27 6.58
CA TRP A 275 -16.89 -16.27 5.50
C TRP A 275 -16.96 -14.84 6.00
N TRP A 276 -17.54 -14.59 7.19
CA TRP A 276 -17.56 -13.27 7.82
C TRP A 276 -16.20 -12.84 8.42
N ARG A 277 -15.21 -13.76 8.49
CA ARG A 277 -13.82 -13.51 8.93
C ARG A 277 -12.78 -13.68 7.81
N ARG A 278 -13.16 -14.05 6.58
CA ARG A 278 -12.19 -14.21 5.48
C ARG A 278 -11.69 -12.85 5.01
N ARG A 279 -10.37 -12.67 4.98
CA ARG A 279 -9.71 -11.52 4.34
C ARG A 279 -10.26 -11.34 2.93
N PRO A 280 -10.84 -10.19 2.57
CA PRO A 280 -10.91 -9.80 1.18
C PRO A 280 -9.48 -9.80 0.64
N ARG A 281 -9.26 -10.33 -0.57
CA ARG A 281 -8.04 -9.99 -1.33
C ARG A 281 -7.92 -8.46 -1.34
N PRO A 282 -6.69 -7.88 -1.31
CA PRO A 282 -6.50 -6.45 -1.22
C PRO A 282 -7.40 -5.78 -2.24
N TRP A 283 -8.41 -5.11 -1.70
CA TRP A 283 -9.42 -4.41 -2.45
C TRP A 283 -8.66 -3.38 -3.30
N ARG A 284 -8.94 -3.34 -4.60
CA ARG A 284 -8.47 -2.25 -5.47
C ARG A 284 -9.58 -1.22 -5.53
N PRO A 285 -9.60 -0.21 -4.63
CA PRO A 285 -10.49 0.90 -4.81
C PRO A 285 -10.23 1.55 -6.16
N ARG A 286 -11.29 1.77 -6.92
CA ARG A 286 -11.37 2.98 -7.73
C ARG A 286 -12.14 4.00 -6.93
N PHE A 287 -11.45 4.60 -5.97
CA PHE A 287 -11.96 5.81 -5.36
C PHE A 287 -11.97 6.96 -6.39
N PRO A 288 -12.86 7.95 -6.27
CA PRO A 288 -12.80 9.16 -7.08
C PRO A 288 -11.56 10.03 -6.78
N TRP A 289 -10.82 9.72 -5.71
CA TRP A 289 -9.59 10.40 -5.30
C TRP A 289 -8.50 10.29 -6.35
N ARG A 290 -7.91 11.43 -6.68
CA ARG A 290 -6.84 11.49 -7.67
C ARG A 290 -5.51 11.32 -6.97
N VAL A 291 -4.83 10.24 -7.33
CA VAL A 291 -3.38 10.19 -7.35
C VAL A 291 -2.99 10.99 -8.60
N PRO A 292 -2.30 12.15 -8.51
CA PRO A 292 -1.85 12.87 -9.69
C PRO A 292 -1.10 11.91 -10.63
N PRO A 293 -1.33 11.98 -11.96
CA PRO A 293 -0.70 11.06 -12.89
C PRO A 293 0.82 11.12 -12.71
N GLN A 294 1.44 9.94 -12.56
CA GLN A 294 2.89 9.82 -12.64
C GLN A 294 3.30 10.40 -13.99
N ALA A 295 4.08 11.47 -13.97
CA ALA A 295 4.67 12.00 -15.19
C ALA A 295 5.45 10.85 -15.84
N HIS A 296 4.95 10.33 -16.95
CA HIS A 296 5.70 9.44 -17.83
C HIS A 296 6.85 10.27 -18.39
N TYR A 297 7.99 10.27 -17.69
CA TYR A 297 9.22 10.85 -18.21
C TYR A 297 9.81 9.86 -19.22
N GLY A 298 9.26 9.91 -20.44
CA GLY A 298 9.72 9.18 -21.61
C GLY A 298 10.03 10.15 -22.74
N GLY A 299 11.32 10.44 -22.91
CA GLY A 299 12.01 10.66 -24.19
C GLY A 299 11.51 11.74 -25.15
N VAL A 300 12.26 12.84 -25.25
CA VAL A 300 12.36 13.60 -26.50
C VAL A 300 13.84 13.87 -26.82
N VAL A 301 14.42 13.03 -27.68
CA VAL A 301 15.42 13.48 -28.64
C VAL A 301 14.92 13.07 -30.02
N SER A 302 14.19 13.98 -30.66
CA SER A 302 13.96 13.92 -32.11
C SER A 302 15.22 14.42 -32.83
N PRO A 303 15.47 13.93 -34.05
CA PRO A 303 15.73 14.89 -35.11
C PRO A 303 14.93 14.59 -36.39
N TRP A 304 14.11 15.57 -36.75
CA TRP A 304 13.80 16.04 -38.10
C TRP A 304 14.37 15.28 -39.32
N ARG A 305 13.48 14.89 -40.24
CA ARG A 305 13.51 15.07 -41.73
C ARG A 305 12.19 14.51 -42.29
N SER A 306 11.20 15.32 -42.70
CA SER A 306 11.04 16.10 -43.95
C SER A 306 10.85 15.28 -45.25
N ARG A 307 9.61 15.38 -45.79
CA ARG A 307 9.17 15.28 -47.20
C ARG A 307 9.21 13.87 -47.84
N TRP A 308 8.20 13.36 -48.56
CA TRP A 308 7.01 13.91 -49.22
C TRP A 308 5.83 12.97 -48.99
#